data_AF-A0A3D0VY94-F1
#
_entry.id   AF-A0A3D0VY94-F1
#
_cell.length_a   1.000
_cell.length_b   1.000
_cell.length_c   1.000
_cell.angle_alpha   90.00
_cell.angle_beta   90.00
_cell.angle_gamma   90.00
#
_symmetry.space_group_name_H-M   'P 1'
#
loop_
_entity.id
_entity.type
_entity.pdbx_description
1 polymer ?
#
loop_
_entity_poly.entity_id
_entity_poly.type
_entity_poly.pdbx_seq_one_letter_code
_entity_poly.pdbx_strand_id
1 'polypeptide(L)'
;MSLIVRDKYFYKTVLAIAVPIALQNMVTSAVGMLDTIMLGQLGEVAMSASSLANQVGFIFMMINFGLTSGAGILTSQYWGREDADSIRKVMSLTYRISMGIALVFAVGATFF
;
A
#
# COMPACT_ATOMS: atom_id res chain seq x y z
N MET A 1 -5.17 -3.07 34.16
CA MET A 1 -4.98 -2.81 32.71
C MET A 1 -6.30 -2.27 32.15
N SER A 2 -6.64 -1.00 32.42
CA SER A 2 -7.91 -0.44 31.95
C SER A 2 -7.79 -0.08 30.47
N LEU A 3 -8.34 -0.94 29.61
CA LEU A 3 -8.35 -0.86 28.14
C LEU A 3 -9.15 0.31 27.54
N ILE A 4 -9.62 1.25 28.36
CA ILE A 4 -10.43 2.39 27.91
C ILE A 4 -9.82 3.67 28.46
N VAL A 5 -9.00 4.32 27.64
CA VAL A 5 -8.51 5.67 27.90
C VAL A 5 -9.68 6.62 27.61
N ARG A 6 -10.29 7.18 28.67
CA ARG A 6 -11.39 8.16 28.61
C ARG A 6 -10.90 9.56 28.21
N ASP A 7 -9.96 9.65 27.27
CA ASP A 7 -9.40 10.92 26.83
C ASP A 7 -10.02 11.36 25.50
N LYS A 8 -10.82 12.43 25.56
CA LYS A 8 -11.52 12.99 24.40
C LYS A 8 -10.53 13.48 23.33
N TYR A 9 -9.32 13.85 23.73
CA TYR A 9 -8.25 14.24 22.82
C TYR A 9 -7.71 13.05 22.03
N PHE A 10 -7.53 11.90 22.67
CA PHE A 10 -7.08 10.66 22.01
C PHE A 10 -8.05 10.25 20.89
N TYR A 11 -9.35 10.18 21.18
CA TYR A 11 -10.36 9.84 20.17
C TYR A 11 -10.41 10.84 19.01
N LYS A 12 -10.22 12.15 19.28
CA LYS A 12 -10.19 13.17 18.23
C LYS A 12 -8.98 13.02 17.31
N THR A 13 -7.80 12.73 17.86
CA THR A 13 -6.58 12.49 17.09
C THR A 13 -6.66 11.19 16.28
N VAL A 14 -7.17 10.11 16.88
CA VAL A 14 -7.39 8.84 16.17
C VAL A 14 -8.36 9.03 15.02
N LEU A 15 -9.49 9.72 15.24
CA LEU A 15 -10.45 10.02 14.17
C LEU A 15 -9.84 10.90 13.07
N ALA A 16 -9.00 11.88 13.42
CA ALA A 16 -8.30 12.72 12.44
C ALA A 16 -7.35 11.93 11.52
N ILE A 17 -6.86 10.76 11.95
CA ILE A 17 -6.01 9.86 11.14
C ILE A 17 -6.86 8.78 10.47
N ALA A 18 -7.82 8.19 11.19
CA ALA A 18 -8.63 7.08 10.71
C ALA A 18 -9.61 7.50 9.60
N VAL A 19 -10.21 8.69 9.70
CA VAL A 19 -11.14 9.21 8.67
C VAL A 19 -10.47 9.37 7.31
N PRO A 20 -9.31 10.05 7.17
CA PRO A 20 -8.65 10.16 5.87
C PRO A 20 -8.17 8.81 5.33
N ILE A 21 -7.70 7.89 6.19
CA ILE A 21 -7.32 6.54 5.76
C ILE A 21 -8.55 5.77 5.25
N ALA A 22 -9.69 5.85 5.95
CA ALA A 22 -10.93 5.21 5.53
C ALA A 22 -11.43 5.78 4.20
N LEU A 23 -11.39 7.11 4.03
CA LEU A 23 -11.72 7.78 2.77
C LEU A 23 -10.79 7.33 1.64
N GLN A 24 -9.49 7.26 1.89
CA GLN A 24 -8.53 6.80 0.90
C GLN A 24 -8.85 5.38 0.42
N ASN A 25 -9.12 4.46 1.36
CA ASN A 25 -9.52 3.10 1.00
C ASN A 25 -10.85 3.05 0.25
N MET A 26 -11.82 3.90 0.62
CA MET A 26 -13.09 4.01 -0.08
C MET A 26 -12.90 4.46 -1.54
N VAL A 27 -12.03 5.45 -1.77
CA VAL A 27 -11.67 5.91 -3.12
C VAL A 27 -10.99 4.80 -3.91
N THR A 28 -10.02 4.09 -3.33
CA THR A 28 -9.34 2.97 -3.98
C THR A 28 -10.32 1.87 -4.40
N SER A 29 -11.24 1.49 -3.53
CA SER A 29 -12.27 0.49 -3.85
C SER A 29 -13.25 0.98 -4.91
N ALA A 30 -13.64 2.26 -4.88
CA ALA A 30 -14.51 2.85 -5.89
C ALA A 30 -13.85 2.85 -7.28
N VAL A 31 -12.55 3.17 -7.36
CA VAL A 31 -11.78 3.09 -8.61
C VAL A 31 -11.78 1.66 -9.17
N GLY A 32 -11.47 0.65 -8.34
CA GLY A 32 -11.49 -0.75 -8.80
C GLY A 32 -12.88 -1.24 -9.26
N MET A 33 -13.94 -0.76 -8.62
CA MET A 33 -15.31 -1.02 -9.06
C MET A 33 -15.60 -0.37 -10.42
N LEU A 34 -15.21 0.89 -10.60
CA LEU A 34 -15.38 1.60 -11.87
C LEU A 34 -14.60 0.94 -13.00
N ASP A 35 -13.36 0.51 -12.75
CA ASP A 35 -12.56 -0.25 -13.73
C ASP A 35 -13.30 -1.52 -14.19
N THR A 36 -13.88 -2.25 -13.24
CA THR A 36 -14.66 -3.46 -13.53
C THR A 36 -15.90 -3.14 -14.39
N ILE A 37 -16.61 -2.05 -14.08
CA ILE A 37 -17.78 -1.62 -14.85
C ILE A 37 -17.38 -1.19 -16.27
N MET A 38 -16.30 -0.40 -16.42
CA MET A 38 -15.81 0.07 -17.71
C MET A 38 -15.35 -1.09 -18.59
N LEU A 39 -14.63 -2.05 -18.02
CA LEU A 39 -14.19 -3.26 -18.73
C LEU A 39 -15.36 -4.19 -19.05
N GLY A 40 -16.39 -4.23 -18.20
CA GLY A 40 -17.63 -4.95 -18.48
C GLY A 40 -18.38 -4.45 -19.71
N GLN A 41 -18.28 -3.16 -20.03
CA GLN A 41 -18.87 -2.59 -21.26
C GLN A 41 -18.08 -2.94 -22.53
N LEU A 42 -16.78 -3.24 -22.41
CA LEU A 42 -15.88 -3.61 -23.50
C LEU A 42 -15.96 -5.10 -23.89
N GLY A 43 -16.68 -5.90 -23.12
CA GLY A 43 -16.94 -7.32 -23.38
C GLY A 43 -16.09 -8.29 -22.54
N GLU A 44 -16.46 -9.57 -22.61
CA GLU A 44 -15.94 -10.63 -21.74
C GLU A 44 -14.42 -10.87 -21.90
N VAL A 45 -13.89 -10.65 -23.10
CA VAL A 45 -12.46 -10.80 -23.40
C VAL A 45 -11.64 -9.73 -22.66
N ALA A 46 -12.10 -8.48 -22.64
CA ALA A 46 -11.42 -7.38 -21.96
C ALA A 46 -11.47 -7.57 -20.43
N MET A 47 -12.61 -8.00 -19.89
CA MET A 47 -12.73 -8.38 -18.48
C MET A 47 -11.78 -9.51 -18.11
N SER A 48 -11.74 -10.60 -18.88
CA SER A 48 -10.91 -11.76 -18.59
C SER A 48 -9.41 -11.43 -18.63
N ALA A 49 -8.99 -10.65 -19.63
CA ALA A 49 -7.60 -10.16 -19.74
C ALA A 49 -7.21 -9.28 -18.54
N SER A 50 -8.10 -8.37 -18.11
CA SER A 50 -7.85 -7.51 -16.95
C SER A 50 -7.71 -8.27 -15.64
N SER A 51 -8.50 -9.34 -15.45
CA SER A 51 -8.47 -10.17 -14.24
C SER A 51 -7.16 -10.95 -14.14
N LEU A 52 -6.68 -11.47 -15.28
CA LEU A 52 -5.38 -12.12 -15.37
C LEU A 52 -4.23 -11.13 -15.09
N ALA A 53 -4.31 -9.92 -15.63
CA ALA A 53 -3.34 -8.86 -15.34
C ALA A 53 -3.35 -8.45 -13.86
N ASN A 54 -4.53 -8.39 -13.24
CA ASN A 54 -4.68 -8.07 -11.82
C ASN A 54 -3.98 -9.12 -10.93
N GLN A 55 -4.02 -10.40 -11.31
CA GLN A 55 -3.31 -11.47 -10.63
C GLN A 55 -1.79 -11.24 -10.56
N VAL A 56 -1.18 -10.77 -11.65
CA VAL A 56 0.24 -10.41 -11.68
C VAL A 56 0.51 -9.18 -10.80
N GLY A 57 -0.38 -8.18 -10.87
CA GLY A 57 -0.34 -7.00 -10.00
C GLY A 57 -0.45 -7.34 -8.51
N PHE A 58 -1.21 -8.37 -8.15
CA PHE A 58 -1.37 -8.82 -6.77
C PHE A 58 -0.05 -9.37 -6.20
N ILE A 59 0.71 -10.14 -7.00
CA ILE A 59 2.05 -10.63 -6.59
C ILE A 59 2.99 -9.46 -6.35
N PHE A 60 3.01 -8.47 -7.26
CA PHE A 60 3.79 -7.25 -7.10
C PHE A 60 3.42 -6.48 -5.82
N MET A 61 2.12 -6.38 -5.54
CA MET A 61 1.62 -5.73 -4.33
C MET A 61 2.05 -6.47 -3.07
N MET A 62 1.99 -7.81 -3.04
CA MET A 62 2.45 -8.60 -1.88
C MET A 62 3.94 -8.38 -1.58
N ILE A 63 4.78 -8.35 -2.61
CA ILE A 63 6.22 -8.13 -2.42
C ILE A 63 6.48 -6.74 -1.83
N ASN A 64 5.86 -5.70 -2.39
CA ASN A 64 5.99 -4.34 -1.86
C ASN A 64 5.41 -4.20 -0.44
N PHE A 65 4.30 -4.89 -0.15
CA PHE A 65 3.70 -4.88 1.17
C PHE A 65 4.63 -5.53 2.21
N GLY A 66 5.24 -6.68 1.89
CA GLY A 66 6.22 -7.32 2.74
C GLY A 66 7.45 -6.44 3.02
N LEU A 67 7.98 -5.80 1.98
CA LEU A 67 9.10 -4.87 2.08
C LEU A 67 8.75 -3.65 2.95
N THR A 68 7.59 -3.03 2.70
CA THR A 68 7.13 -1.84 3.42
C THR A 68 6.81 -2.15 4.88
N SER A 69 6.23 -3.32 5.16
CA SER A 69 5.96 -3.77 6.52
C SER A 69 7.25 -3.98 7.31
N GLY A 70 8.25 -4.65 6.73
CA GLY A 70 9.56 -4.82 7.35
C GLY A 70 10.28 -3.49 7.60
N ALA A 71 10.24 -2.57 6.63
CA ALA A 71 10.78 -1.23 6.77
C ALA A 71 10.05 -0.41 7.85
N GLY A 72 8.73 -0.57 7.96
CA GLY A 72 7.90 0.07 8.98
C GLY A 72 8.29 -0.36 10.40
N ILE A 73 8.57 -1.66 10.60
CA ILE A 73 9.05 -2.18 11.88
C ILE A 73 10.40 -1.54 12.24
N LEU A 74 11.37 -1.55 11.33
CA LEU A 74 12.68 -0.90 11.55
C LEU A 74 12.52 0.59 11.84
N THR A 75 11.67 1.29 11.09
CA THR A 75 11.42 2.72 11.26
C THR A 75 10.83 3.01 12.64
N SER A 76 9.88 2.21 13.12
CA SER A 76 9.31 2.37 14.47
C SER A 76 10.35 2.12 15.59
N GLN A 77 11.28 1.18 15.39
CA GLN A 77 12.37 0.93 16.33
C GLN A 77 13.36 2.10 16.38
N TYR A 78 13.76 2.63 15.22
CA TYR A 78 14.66 3.79 15.16
C TYR A 78 13.99 5.08 15.64
N TRP A 79 12.68 5.23 15.44
CA TRP A 79 11.90 6.33 15.98
C TRP A 79 11.95 6.34 17.52
N GLY A 80 11.81 5.17 18.16
CA GLY A 80 11.97 5.04 19.61
C GLY A 80 13.39 5.31 20.14
N ARG A 81 14.40 5.32 19.25
CA ARG A 81 15.80 5.65 19.58
C ARG A 81 16.20 7.09 19.22
N GLU A 82 15.25 7.90 18.73
CA GLU A 82 15.48 9.28 18.25
C GLU A 82 16.57 9.41 17.16
N ASP A 83 16.88 8.31 16.45
CA ASP A 83 17.91 8.27 15.41
C ASP A 83 17.28 8.53 14.02
N ALA A 84 17.07 9.80 13.71
CA ALA A 84 16.47 10.25 12.45
C ALA A 84 17.33 9.94 11.21
N ASP A 85 18.65 9.84 11.36
CA ASP A 85 19.57 9.52 10.27
C ASP A 85 19.44 8.06 9.84
N SER A 86 19.32 7.14 10.80
CA SER A 86 19.04 5.74 10.53
C SER A 86 17.67 5.54 9.87
N ILE A 87 16.64 6.30 10.27
CA ILE A 87 15.33 6.29 9.60
C ILE A 87 15.44 6.70 8.13
N ARG A 88 16.16 7.79 7.82
CA ARG A 88 16.39 8.22 6.43
C ARG A 88 17.10 7.15 5.61
N LYS A 89 18.11 6.48 6.19
CA LYS A 89 18.81 5.39 5.52
C LYS A 89 17.88 4.22 5.22
N VAL A 90 17.09 3.75 6.20
CA VAL A 90 16.13 2.65 6.01
C VAL A 90 15.08 3.00 4.97
N MET A 91 14.49 4.19 5.03
CA MET A 91 13.53 4.67 4.03
C MET A 91 14.15 4.73 2.63
N SER A 92 15.36 5.28 2.50
CA SER A 92 16.04 5.38 1.19
C SER A 92 16.39 4.01 0.61
N LEU A 93 16.80 3.06 1.45
CA LEU A 93 17.09 1.69 1.03
C LEU A 93 15.81 0.99 0.59
N THR A 94 14.74 1.13 1.36
CA THR A 94 13.41 0.57 1.04
C THR A 94 12.93 1.10 -0.31
N TYR A 95 13.01 2.42 -0.54
CA TYR A 95 12.64 3.02 -1.82
C TYR A 95 13.48 2.51 -3.00
N ARG A 96 14.80 2.36 -2.82
CA ARG A 96 15.69 1.83 -3.86
C ARG A 96 15.36 0.38 -4.20
N ILE A 97 15.08 -0.45 -3.20
CA ILE A 97 14.69 -1.84 -3.40
C ILE A 97 13.32 -1.91 -4.09
N SER A 98 12.34 -1.14 -3.63
CA SER A 98 11.02 -1.04 -4.29
C SER A 98 11.13 -0.60 -5.75
N MET A 99 11.97 0.39 -6.05
CA MET A 99 12.23 0.81 -7.43
C MET A 99 12.85 -0.31 -8.27
N GLY A 100 13.81 -1.06 -7.72
CA GLY A 100 14.41 -2.20 -8.41
C GLY A 100 13.38 -3.29 -8.73
N ILE A 101 12.55 -3.64 -7.75
CA ILE A 101 11.46 -4.62 -7.92
C ILE A 101 10.45 -4.11 -8.96
N ALA A 102 10.08 -2.82 -8.90
CA ALA A 102 9.18 -2.21 -9.87
C ALA A 102 9.73 -2.25 -11.29
N LEU A 103 11.03 -1.99 -11.49
CA LEU A 103 11.69 -2.10 -12.79
C LEU A 103 11.65 -3.53 -13.33
N VAL A 104 11.95 -4.52 -12.49
CA VAL A 104 11.91 -5.95 -12.89
C VAL A 104 10.49 -6.35 -13.28
N PHE A 105 9.49 -5.96 -12.50
CA PHE A 105 8.09 -6.25 -12.82
C PHE A 105 7.60 -5.50 -14.06
N ALA A 106 7.99 -4.25 -14.26
CA ALA A 106 7.61 -3.47 -15.45
C ALA A 106 8.20 -4.10 -16.72
N VAL A 107 9.49 -4.47 -16.70
CA VAL A 107 10.12 -5.15 -17.84
C VAL A 107 9.46 -6.51 -18.07
N GLY A 108 9.24 -7.31 -17.02
CA GLY A 108 8.57 -8.60 -17.13
C GLY A 108 7.15 -8.50 -17.72
N ALA A 109 6.40 -7.47 -17.34
CA ALA A 109 5.06 -7.21 -17.85
C ALA A 109 5.05 -6.77 -19.33
N THR A 110 6.11 -6.11 -19.83
CA THR A 110 6.18 -5.74 -21.26
C THR A 110 6.45 -6.92 -22.19
N PHE A 111 6.92 -8.05 -21.68
CA PHE A 111 7.18 -9.26 -22.46
C PHE A 111 5.97 -10.22 -22.52
N PHE A 112 4.88 -9.91 -21.83
CA PHE A 112 3.66 -10.72 -21.73
C PHE A 112 2.47 -10.01 -22.39
#